data_AF-A0A6L2K2L5-F1
#
_entry.id   AF-A0A6L2K2L5-F1
#
_cell.length_a   1.000
_cell.length_b   1.000
_cell.length_c   1.000
_cell.angle_alpha   90.00
_cell.angle_beta   90.00
_cell.angle_gamma   90.00
#
_symmetry.space_group_name_H-M   'P 1'
#
loop_
_entity.id
_entity.type
_entity.pdbx_description
1 polymer ?
#
loop_
_entity_poly.entity_id
_entity_poly.type
_entity_poly.pdbx_seq_one_letter_code
_entity_poly.pdbx_strand_id
1 'polypeptide(L)'
;MFDEMPQWDVKSVTSLISQLNREKRYAESFFVFYRMLEVEVRPNEYTLAALVHASTVLKDISLGKQLHAYAMKMSLESHVFVGSAVLDLYAKLNTIEDAQMVFDETRDPNVVSYTSLVCGYVKKERFDDALGIFKTMPEKNVITWNAMIGGYSQKGHNEEAVNLFIQMLRENIVPTQNTFPCVFSAAGNIAALKMGKSFHASAVKNLGNIGVFVGNSLITFYSKCGSMEESLLVFNKLRDKNIVSWNALINGYAQNGRVKEAIGLYHDMREEGVEPNGVTLLGVLFACNHAGLVDDGYAYFNETRLKSPSLLEPSHYACMVDLLARSGQFIEAERFIQNLPFDPGIGFWKTLLGGCQIHLNMELGEFAAKKILALDPRDVSSYVMVSNAHSAAERWDRVSTIRQEMKEKKMKTVPGCSWIEVGCDIHVFANGDRRSGRPDEIRAVLRYLYDHVAEYASSSSFRFC
;
A
#
# COMPACT_ATOMS: atom_id res chain seq x y z
N MET A 1 11.85 21.97 40.64
CA MET A 1 11.86 20.49 40.55
C MET A 1 13.27 19.90 40.44
N PHE A 2 14.12 20.32 39.49
CA PHE A 2 15.48 19.75 39.33
C PHE A 2 16.46 20.08 40.47
N ASP A 3 16.32 21.24 41.11
CA ASP A 3 17.15 21.66 42.24
C ASP A 3 16.64 21.17 43.62
N GLU A 4 15.55 20.39 43.63
CA GLU A 4 14.88 19.91 44.87
C GLU A 4 15.01 18.40 45.08
N MET A 5 15.66 17.66 44.16
CA MET A 5 15.92 16.24 44.36
C MET A 5 17.04 16.05 45.40
N PRO A 6 16.75 15.52 46.61
CA PRO A 6 17.73 15.50 47.70
C PRO A 6 18.87 14.50 47.48
N GLN A 7 18.64 13.47 46.65
CA GLN A 7 19.68 12.53 46.18
C GLN A 7 19.35 12.05 44.76
N TRP A 8 20.34 12.08 43.87
CA TRP A 8 20.23 11.52 42.53
C TRP A 8 20.55 10.02 42.58
N ASP A 9 19.51 9.19 42.68
CA ASP A 9 19.65 7.74 42.52
C ASP A 9 19.19 7.31 41.12
N VAL A 10 19.78 6.23 40.60
CA VAL A 10 19.53 5.74 39.23
C VAL A 10 18.04 5.51 38.96
N LYS A 11 17.26 4.97 39.91
CA LYS A 11 15.86 4.62 39.67
C LYS A 11 15.00 5.87 39.50
N SER A 12 15.16 6.85 40.39
CA SER A 12 14.41 8.11 40.32
C SER A 12 14.70 8.88 39.03
N VAL A 13 15.98 8.94 38.63
CA VAL A 13 16.40 9.62 37.41
C VAL A 13 15.90 8.89 36.16
N THR A 14 15.99 7.55 36.10
CA THR A 14 15.43 6.75 34.99
C THR A 14 13.92 6.94 34.86
N SER A 15 13.20 6.99 35.98
CA SER A 15 11.75 7.24 35.98
C SER A 15 11.42 8.62 35.41
N LEU A 16 12.17 9.64 35.80
CA LEU A 16 12.01 11.00 35.30
C LEU A 16 12.28 11.09 33.79
N ILE A 17 13.37 10.49 33.31
CA ILE A 17 13.69 10.37 31.88
C ILE A 17 12.54 9.70 31.12
N SER A 18 12.03 8.59 31.66
CA SER A 18 10.93 7.84 31.04
C SER A 18 9.64 8.65 30.99
N GLN A 19 9.34 9.44 32.03
CA GLN A 19 8.18 10.33 32.06
C GLN A 19 8.32 11.46 31.04
N LEU A 20 9.46 12.15 31.00
CA LEU A 20 9.71 13.22 30.04
C LEU A 20 9.57 12.73 28.59
N ASN A 21 10.03 11.51 28.30
CA ASN A 21 9.85 10.88 26.99
C ASN A 21 8.37 10.60 26.66
N ARG A 22 7.54 10.20 27.64
CA ARG A 22 6.09 10.04 27.45
C ARG A 22 5.40 11.38 27.18
N GLU A 23 5.87 12.46 27.81
CA GLU A 23 5.43 13.84 27.58
C GLU A 23 6.01 14.44 26.28
N LYS A 24 6.80 13.67 25.51
CA LYS A 24 7.51 14.12 24.29
C LYS A 24 8.52 15.26 24.53
N ARG A 25 8.98 15.44 25.77
CA ARG A 25 9.97 16.44 26.19
C ARG A 25 11.38 15.87 26.07
N TYR A 26 11.75 15.46 24.86
CA TYR A 26 12.99 14.71 24.62
C TYR A 26 14.26 15.51 24.93
N ALA A 27 14.29 16.81 24.62
CA ALA A 27 15.44 17.66 24.92
C ALA A 27 15.73 17.72 26.43
N GLU A 28 14.68 17.81 27.25
CA GLU A 28 14.80 17.80 28.71
C GLU A 28 15.22 16.42 29.22
N SER A 29 14.74 15.33 28.62
CA SER A 29 15.22 13.98 28.93
C SER A 29 16.72 13.84 28.72
N PHE A 30 17.26 14.35 27.60
CA PHE A 30 18.70 14.34 27.34
C PHE A 30 19.49 15.26 28.28
N PHE A 31 18.91 16.40 28.66
CA PHE A 31 19.51 17.27 29.67
C PHE A 31 19.62 16.59 31.03
N VAL A 32 18.57 15.88 31.47
CA VAL A 32 18.58 15.09 32.71
C VAL A 32 19.63 13.98 32.66
N PHE A 33 19.74 13.31 31.52
CA PHE A 33 20.81 12.33 31.30
C PHE A 33 22.21 12.94 31.39
N TYR A 34 22.41 14.11 30.80
CA TYR A 34 23.69 14.82 30.91
C TYR A 34 24.03 15.15 32.37
N ARG A 35 23.08 15.71 33.13
CA ARG A 35 23.24 15.98 34.58
C ARG A 35 23.54 14.71 35.37
N MET A 36 22.87 13.60 35.05
CA MET A 36 23.11 12.29 35.66
C MET A 36 24.57 11.84 35.51
N LEU A 37 25.17 12.08 34.34
CA LEU A 37 26.58 11.79 34.09
C LEU A 37 27.52 12.73 34.85
N GLU A 38 27.19 14.02 34.98
CA GLU A 38 27.99 14.99 35.75
C GLU A 38 28.06 14.66 37.24
N VAL A 39 26.98 14.14 37.82
CA VAL A 39 26.94 13.71 39.23
C VAL A 39 27.41 12.25 39.42
N GLU A 40 28.04 11.67 38.40
CA GLU A 40 28.60 10.30 38.40
C GLU A 40 27.60 9.18 38.71
N VAL A 41 26.31 9.41 38.46
CA VAL A 41 25.28 8.37 38.61
C VAL A 41 25.28 7.49 37.36
N ARG A 42 25.66 6.22 37.52
CA ARG A 42 25.77 5.29 36.38
C ARG A 42 24.39 4.98 35.78
N PRO A 43 24.18 5.22 34.47
CA PRO A 43 22.97 4.80 33.77
C PRO A 43 22.82 3.28 33.75
N ASN A 44 21.59 2.81 33.93
CA ASN A 44 21.23 1.40 33.78
C ASN A 44 20.63 1.12 32.39
N GLU A 45 20.32 -0.15 32.13
CA GLU A 45 19.74 -0.66 30.89
C GLU A 45 18.44 0.06 30.49
N TYR A 46 17.58 0.40 31.45
CA TYR A 46 16.31 1.08 31.21
C TYR A 46 16.51 2.55 30.81
N THR A 47 17.53 3.20 31.40
CA THR A 47 17.90 4.59 31.07
C THR A 47 18.36 4.67 29.62
N LEU A 48 19.28 3.79 29.23
CA LEU A 48 19.82 3.77 27.87
C LEU A 48 18.76 3.35 26.85
N ALA A 49 17.93 2.34 27.15
CA ALA A 49 16.83 1.95 26.27
C ALA A 49 15.84 3.11 26.02
N ALA A 50 15.49 3.87 27.06
CA ALA A 50 14.58 5.02 26.94
C ALA A 50 15.18 6.14 26.07
N LEU A 51 16.47 6.45 26.25
CA LEU A 51 17.17 7.49 25.49
C LEU A 51 17.40 7.08 24.03
N VAL A 52 17.74 5.82 23.78
CA VAL A 52 17.85 5.29 22.41
C VAL A 52 16.48 5.38 21.72
N HIS A 53 15.40 4.99 22.39
CA HIS A 53 14.05 5.16 21.84
C HIS A 53 13.73 6.62 21.52
N ALA A 54 14.09 7.56 22.40
CA ALA A 54 13.94 8.99 22.14
C ALA A 54 14.71 9.44 20.88
N SER A 55 15.95 8.96 20.68
CA SER A 55 16.72 9.26 19.47
C SER A 55 16.06 8.70 18.20
N THR A 56 15.45 7.51 18.28
CA THR A 56 14.66 6.92 17.18
C THR A 56 13.47 7.80 16.81
N VAL A 57 12.73 8.32 17.79
CA VAL A 57 11.58 9.21 17.56
C VAL A 57 12.01 10.54 16.96
N LEU A 58 13.14 11.10 17.43
CA LEU A 58 13.74 12.31 16.89
C LEU A 58 14.36 12.12 15.50
N LYS A 59 14.48 10.88 15.02
CA LYS A 59 15.19 10.50 13.80
C LYS A 59 16.67 10.90 13.81
N ASP A 60 17.27 11.00 14.99
CA ASP A 60 18.68 11.36 15.16
C ASP A 60 19.55 10.10 15.30
N ILE A 61 20.03 9.62 14.15
CA ILE A 61 20.91 8.46 14.09
C ILE A 61 22.29 8.71 14.72
N SER A 62 22.78 9.96 14.73
CA SER A 62 24.08 10.29 15.32
C SER A 62 24.02 10.12 16.84
N LEU A 63 22.99 10.68 17.46
CA LEU A 63 22.73 10.54 18.89
C LEU A 63 22.51 9.06 19.26
N GLY A 64 21.73 8.34 18.47
CA GLY A 64 21.51 6.91 18.68
C GLY A 64 22.80 6.07 18.63
N LYS A 65 23.71 6.36 17.69
CA LYS A 65 25.03 5.70 17.61
C LYS A 65 25.92 6.02 18.81
N GLN A 66 25.88 7.26 19.31
CA GLN A 66 26.62 7.65 20.52
C GLN A 66 26.12 6.90 21.75
N LEU A 67 24.80 6.78 21.91
CA LEU A 67 24.20 6.02 23.02
C LEU A 67 24.51 4.53 22.94
N HIS A 68 24.52 3.96 21.73
CA HIS A 68 24.93 2.57 21.53
C HIS A 68 26.41 2.36 21.88
N ALA A 69 27.32 3.22 21.41
CA ALA A 69 28.73 3.15 21.80
C ALA A 69 28.93 3.31 23.32
N TYR A 70 28.13 4.17 23.96
CA TYR A 70 28.13 4.30 25.42
C TYR A 70 27.64 3.00 26.10
N ALA A 71 26.60 2.35 25.59
CA ALA A 71 26.13 1.06 26.09
C ALA A 71 27.22 -0.01 26.02
N MET A 72 27.97 -0.09 24.91
CA MET A 72 29.11 -0.99 24.76
C MET A 72 30.20 -0.71 25.81
N LYS A 73 30.52 0.58 26.02
CA LYS A 73 31.49 0.99 27.05
C LYS A 73 31.05 0.59 28.46
N MET A 74 29.75 0.54 28.71
CA MET A 74 29.15 0.16 29.99
C MET A 74 28.92 -1.35 30.14
N SER A 75 29.26 -2.17 29.12
CA SER A 75 28.98 -3.61 29.06
C SER A 75 27.48 -3.93 29.15
N LEU A 76 26.65 -3.10 28.52
CA LEU A 76 25.18 -3.22 28.49
C LEU A 76 24.64 -3.56 27.09
N GLU A 77 25.51 -3.73 26.09
CA GLU A 77 25.18 -4.05 24.70
C GLU A 77 24.45 -5.39 24.56
N SER A 78 24.83 -6.39 25.35
CA SER A 78 24.18 -7.70 25.34
C SER A 78 22.82 -7.71 26.09
N HIS A 79 22.45 -6.62 26.78
CA HIS A 79 21.23 -6.59 27.58
C HIS A 79 19.99 -6.40 26.70
N VAL A 80 19.01 -7.29 26.81
CA VAL A 80 17.85 -7.36 25.90
C VAL A 80 17.07 -6.04 25.74
N PHE A 81 16.92 -5.23 26.80
CA PHE A 81 16.24 -3.93 26.71
C PHE A 81 17.01 -2.90 25.88
N VAL A 82 18.34 -2.85 26.04
CA VAL A 82 19.21 -1.95 25.26
C VAL A 82 19.30 -2.46 23.82
N GLY A 83 19.59 -3.75 23.65
CA GLY A 83 19.64 -4.41 22.34
C GLY A 83 18.35 -4.22 21.55
N SER A 84 17.17 -4.42 22.15
CA SER A 84 15.87 -4.17 21.50
C SER A 84 15.69 -2.72 21.02
N ALA A 85 16.12 -1.75 21.84
CA ALA A 85 15.99 -0.33 21.51
C ALA A 85 16.95 0.09 20.39
N VAL A 86 18.21 -0.37 20.46
CA VAL A 86 19.23 -0.10 19.43
C VAL A 86 18.89 -0.80 18.12
N LEU A 87 18.35 -2.02 18.18
CA LEU A 87 17.86 -2.73 17.01
C LEU A 87 16.71 -1.97 16.34
N ASP A 88 15.72 -1.50 17.10
CA ASP A 88 14.63 -0.66 16.56
C ASP A 88 15.14 0.63 15.91
N LEU A 89 16.15 1.29 16.53
CA LEU A 89 16.83 2.45 15.97
C LEU A 89 17.43 2.14 14.60
N TYR A 90 18.26 1.10 14.50
CA TYR A 90 18.96 0.76 13.25
C TYR A 90 18.01 0.25 12.17
N ALA A 91 17.04 -0.59 12.53
CA ALA A 91 16.02 -1.08 11.58
C ALA A 91 15.20 0.06 10.95
N LYS A 92 14.99 1.17 11.68
CA LYS A 92 14.22 2.33 11.20
C LYS A 92 15.07 3.39 10.49
N LEU A 93 16.27 3.68 10.99
CA LEU A 93 17.04 4.86 10.60
C LEU A 93 18.37 4.54 9.89
N ASN A 94 18.77 3.29 9.82
CA ASN A 94 20.07 2.89 9.28
C ASN A 94 19.95 1.65 8.37
N THR A 95 21.03 0.87 8.27
CA THR A 95 21.08 -0.39 7.52
C THR A 95 20.44 -1.52 8.34
N ILE A 96 19.84 -2.49 7.64
CA ILE A 96 19.24 -3.66 8.29
C ILE A 96 20.33 -4.62 8.80
N GLU A 97 21.51 -4.56 8.18
CA GLU A 97 22.71 -5.28 8.57
C GLU A 97 23.21 -4.84 9.96
N ASP A 98 23.20 -3.54 10.26
CA ASP A 98 23.55 -3.03 11.59
C ASP A 98 22.53 -3.49 12.64
N ALA A 99 21.25 -3.60 12.27
CA ALA A 99 20.21 -4.12 13.16
C ALA A 99 20.37 -5.63 13.42
N GLN A 100 20.75 -6.40 12.40
CA GLN A 100 21.06 -7.83 12.55
C GLN A 100 22.28 -8.04 13.45
N MET A 101 23.33 -7.25 13.29
CA MET A 101 24.52 -7.31 14.16
C MET A 101 24.14 -7.13 15.64
N VAL A 102 23.32 -6.12 15.95
CA VAL A 102 22.86 -5.87 17.33
C VAL A 102 21.98 -7.01 17.84
N PHE A 103 21.17 -7.62 16.96
CA PHE A 103 20.37 -8.78 17.32
C PHE A 103 21.25 -9.97 17.73
N ASP A 104 22.31 -10.23 16.96
CA ASP A 104 23.25 -11.34 17.20
C ASP A 104 24.11 -11.11 18.46
N GLU A 105 24.39 -9.85 18.80
CA GLU A 105 25.09 -9.46 20.04
C GLU A 105 24.19 -9.48 21.29
N THR A 106 22.87 -9.43 21.11
CA THR A 106 21.91 -9.42 22.22
C THR A 106 21.80 -10.80 22.86
N ARG A 107 22.03 -10.89 24.17
CA ARG A 107 21.81 -12.12 24.94
C ARG A 107 20.31 -12.33 25.14
N ASP A 108 19.86 -13.55 24.84
CA ASP A 108 18.47 -14.00 24.98
C ASP A 108 17.44 -13.03 24.36
N PRO A 109 17.47 -12.80 23.03
CA PRO A 109 16.55 -11.86 22.37
C PRO A 109 15.08 -12.22 22.64
N ASN A 110 14.28 -11.23 23.00
CA ASN A 110 12.86 -11.43 23.30
C ASN A 110 11.98 -11.20 22.07
N VAL A 111 10.67 -11.41 22.21
CA VAL A 111 9.69 -11.23 21.13
C VAL A 111 9.75 -9.82 20.51
N VAL A 112 10.10 -8.78 21.29
CA VAL A 112 10.26 -7.41 20.78
C VAL A 112 11.47 -7.31 19.86
N SER A 113 12.64 -7.83 20.25
CA SER A 113 13.84 -7.88 19.40
C SER A 113 13.55 -8.53 18.05
N TYR A 114 12.95 -9.73 18.07
CA TYR A 114 12.59 -10.47 16.87
C TYR A 114 11.57 -9.71 16.01
N THR A 115 10.52 -9.16 16.61
CA THR A 115 9.47 -8.43 15.88
C THR A 115 10.02 -7.18 15.21
N SER A 116 10.91 -6.44 15.88
CA SER A 116 11.57 -5.26 15.32
C SER A 116 12.45 -5.63 14.11
N LEU A 117 13.18 -6.74 14.19
CA LEU A 117 14.02 -7.22 13.09
C LEU A 117 13.18 -7.68 11.89
N VAL A 118 12.11 -8.45 12.14
CA VAL A 118 11.12 -8.85 11.12
C VAL A 118 10.51 -7.63 10.43
N CYS A 119 10.06 -6.63 11.20
CA CYS A 119 9.53 -5.39 10.65
C CYS A 119 10.56 -4.64 9.79
N GLY A 120 11.83 -4.65 10.19
CA GLY A 120 12.94 -4.08 9.44
C GLY A 120 13.13 -4.77 8.08
N TYR A 121 13.23 -6.10 8.06
CA TYR A 121 13.38 -6.88 6.83
C TYR A 121 12.19 -6.71 5.88
N VAL A 122 10.96 -6.78 6.40
CA VAL A 122 9.74 -6.55 5.61
C VAL A 122 9.73 -5.16 4.96
N LYS A 123 10.11 -4.11 5.69
CA LYS A 123 10.19 -2.74 5.15
C LYS A 123 11.20 -2.60 4.02
N LYS A 124 12.28 -3.38 4.07
CA LYS A 124 13.34 -3.43 3.04
C LYS A 124 13.07 -4.47 1.95
N GLU A 125 11.88 -5.09 1.94
CA GLU A 125 11.47 -6.11 0.97
C GLU A 125 12.37 -7.37 0.96
N ARG A 126 13.07 -7.62 2.07
CA ARG A 126 13.90 -8.81 2.31
C ARG A 126 13.06 -9.91 2.95
N PHE A 127 12.07 -10.41 2.22
CA PHE A 127 11.04 -11.33 2.73
C PHE A 127 11.60 -12.68 3.19
N ASP A 128 12.61 -13.23 2.49
CA ASP A 128 13.22 -14.51 2.87
C ASP A 128 13.91 -14.43 4.23
N ASP A 129 14.63 -13.33 4.48
CA ASP A 129 15.28 -13.06 5.77
C ASP A 129 14.25 -12.83 6.87
N ALA A 130 13.18 -12.07 6.58
CA ALA A 130 12.07 -11.87 7.51
C ALA A 130 11.44 -13.21 7.91
N LEU A 131 11.17 -14.09 6.94
CA LEU A 131 10.60 -15.41 7.18
C LEU A 131 11.57 -16.33 7.92
N GLY A 132 12.87 -16.22 7.64
CA GLY A 132 13.94 -16.94 8.34
C GLY A 132 13.94 -16.62 9.83
N ILE A 133 14.03 -15.33 10.18
CA ILE A 133 13.96 -14.85 11.57
C ILE A 133 12.62 -15.20 12.21
N PHE A 134 11.51 -15.02 11.49
CA PHE A 134 10.19 -15.35 12.01
C PHE A 134 10.08 -16.82 12.41
N LYS A 135 10.59 -17.75 11.58
CA LYS A 135 10.56 -19.18 11.87
C LYS A 135 11.34 -19.54 13.13
N THR A 136 12.48 -18.89 13.38
CA THR A 136 13.33 -19.14 14.55
C THR A 136 12.80 -18.53 15.86
N MET A 137 11.76 -17.69 15.80
CA MET A 137 11.15 -17.11 17.00
C MET A 137 10.63 -18.18 17.97
N PRO A 138 11.09 -18.19 19.23
CA PRO A 138 10.60 -19.11 20.26
C PRO A 138 9.10 -18.93 20.54
N GLU A 139 8.65 -17.68 20.60
CA GLU A 139 7.26 -17.31 20.79
C GLU A 139 6.85 -16.29 19.73
N LYS A 140 5.73 -16.55 19.05
CA LYS A 140 5.15 -15.65 18.05
C LYS A 140 3.85 -15.10 18.61
N ASN A 141 3.80 -13.79 18.84
CA ASN A 141 2.57 -13.14 19.27
C ASN A 141 1.80 -12.56 18.06
N VAL A 142 0.58 -12.10 18.32
CA VAL A 142 -0.30 -11.52 17.28
C VAL A 142 0.35 -10.32 16.57
N ILE A 143 1.20 -9.55 17.25
CA ILE A 143 1.87 -8.38 16.68
C ILE A 143 2.83 -8.81 15.57
N THR A 144 3.66 -9.83 15.83
CA THR A 144 4.59 -10.37 14.84
C THR A 144 3.86 -10.97 13.63
N TRP A 145 2.78 -11.72 13.87
CA TRP A 145 1.94 -12.25 12.79
C TRP A 145 1.34 -11.14 11.93
N ASN A 146 0.79 -10.09 12.56
CA ASN A 146 0.24 -8.94 11.84
C ASN A 146 1.31 -8.19 11.05
N ALA A 147 2.54 -8.08 11.57
CA ALA A 147 3.65 -7.48 10.85
C ALA A 147 4.01 -8.27 9.58
N MET A 148 4.05 -9.59 9.66
CA MET A 148 4.27 -10.47 8.51
C MET A 148 3.10 -10.37 7.51
N ILE A 149 1.87 -10.62 7.94
CA ILE A 149 0.69 -10.63 7.05
C ILE A 149 0.50 -9.25 6.38
N GLY A 150 0.51 -8.17 7.18
CA GLY A 150 0.34 -6.81 6.69
C GLY A 150 1.48 -6.37 5.79
N GLY A 151 2.72 -6.71 6.16
CA GLY A 151 3.92 -6.42 5.40
C GLY A 151 3.93 -7.03 4.00
N TYR A 152 3.68 -8.34 3.93
CA TYR A 152 3.59 -9.06 2.66
C TYR A 152 2.43 -8.53 1.80
N SER A 153 1.25 -8.29 2.38
CA SER A 153 0.09 -7.75 1.65
C SER A 153 0.37 -6.36 1.07
N GLN A 154 0.96 -5.44 1.84
CA GLN A 154 1.27 -4.09 1.38
C GLN A 154 2.27 -4.05 0.23
N LYS A 155 3.11 -5.09 0.11
CA LYS A 155 4.14 -5.20 -0.93
C LYS A 155 3.72 -6.09 -2.10
N GLY A 156 2.46 -6.52 -2.15
CA GLY A 156 1.90 -7.29 -3.27
C GLY A 156 2.06 -8.81 -3.16
N HIS A 157 2.75 -9.31 -2.14
CA HIS A 157 2.89 -10.74 -1.83
C HIS A 157 1.64 -11.28 -1.11
N ASN A 158 0.50 -11.18 -1.79
CA ASN A 158 -0.81 -11.40 -1.18
C ASN A 158 -1.10 -12.89 -0.89
N GLU A 159 -0.57 -13.81 -1.71
CA GLU A 159 -0.73 -15.25 -1.47
C GLU A 159 0.01 -15.70 -0.21
N GLU A 160 1.24 -15.24 -0.04
CA GLU A 160 2.06 -15.50 1.14
C GLU A 160 1.41 -14.89 2.39
N ALA A 161 0.87 -13.68 2.30
CA ALA A 161 0.13 -13.05 3.39
C ALA A 161 -1.09 -13.89 3.83
N VAL A 162 -1.85 -14.43 2.87
CA VAL A 162 -2.98 -15.33 3.14
C VAL A 162 -2.52 -16.64 3.77
N ASN A 163 -1.45 -17.25 3.26
CA ASN A 163 -0.88 -18.48 3.81
C ASN A 163 -0.37 -18.28 5.25
N LEU A 164 0.24 -17.13 5.54
CA LEU A 164 0.64 -16.75 6.90
C LEU A 164 -0.57 -16.62 7.83
N PHE A 165 -1.69 -16.06 7.38
CA PHE A 165 -2.92 -16.02 8.19
C PHE A 165 -3.48 -17.42 8.46
N ILE A 166 -3.47 -18.30 7.46
CA ILE A 166 -3.89 -19.70 7.65
C ILE A 166 -2.97 -20.41 8.66
N GLN A 167 -1.66 -20.16 8.58
CA GLN A 167 -0.69 -20.70 9.53
C GLN A 167 -0.93 -20.18 10.95
N MET A 168 -1.18 -18.87 11.11
CA MET A 168 -1.54 -18.25 12.40
C MET A 168 -2.73 -18.98 13.06
N LEU A 169 -3.77 -19.29 12.27
CA LEU A 169 -4.93 -20.05 12.76
C LEU A 169 -4.59 -21.49 13.14
N ARG A 170 -3.73 -22.16 12.36
CA ARG A 170 -3.28 -23.54 12.65
C ARG A 170 -2.43 -23.62 13.91
N GLU A 171 -1.68 -22.56 14.22
CA GLU A 171 -0.92 -22.40 15.46
C GLU A 171 -1.78 -21.91 16.65
N ASN A 172 -3.12 -21.87 16.49
CA ASN A 172 -4.09 -21.45 17.50
C ASN A 172 -3.89 -20.02 18.02
N ILE A 173 -3.25 -19.15 17.22
CA ILE A 173 -3.12 -17.74 17.57
C ILE A 173 -4.41 -17.02 17.18
N VAL A 174 -5.07 -16.42 18.17
CA VAL A 174 -6.36 -15.73 17.99
C VAL A 174 -6.17 -14.44 17.20
N PRO A 175 -6.82 -14.28 16.02
CA PRO A 175 -6.79 -13.03 15.27
C PRO A 175 -7.45 -11.88 16.03
N THR A 176 -6.95 -10.67 15.82
CA THR A 176 -7.47 -9.45 16.44
C THR A 176 -8.05 -8.51 15.39
N GLN A 177 -8.66 -7.40 15.84
CA GLN A 177 -9.15 -6.33 14.97
C GLN A 177 -8.10 -5.77 14.00
N ASN A 178 -6.81 -5.89 14.33
CA ASN A 178 -5.69 -5.45 13.48
C ASN A 178 -5.27 -6.53 12.45
N THR A 179 -5.63 -7.79 12.66
CA THR A 179 -5.26 -8.90 11.79
C THR A 179 -6.14 -8.95 10.54
N PHE A 180 -7.45 -8.77 10.71
CA PHE A 180 -8.43 -8.95 9.64
C PHE A 180 -8.28 -7.97 8.46
N PRO A 181 -8.04 -6.66 8.66
CA PRO A 181 -7.76 -5.73 7.57
C PRO A 181 -6.61 -6.18 6.66
N CYS A 182 -5.53 -6.71 7.25
CA CYS A 182 -4.37 -7.20 6.49
C CYS A 182 -4.75 -8.38 5.59
N VAL A 183 -5.47 -9.37 6.12
CA VAL A 183 -5.85 -10.56 5.33
C VAL A 183 -6.97 -10.26 4.32
N PHE A 184 -7.92 -9.36 4.63
CA PHE A 184 -8.95 -8.94 3.67
C PHE A 184 -8.35 -8.15 2.50
N SER A 185 -7.38 -7.27 2.78
CA SER A 185 -6.62 -6.59 1.73
C SER A 185 -5.92 -7.61 0.82
N ALA A 186 -5.21 -8.57 1.42
CA ALA A 186 -4.53 -9.62 0.67
C ALA A 186 -5.50 -10.45 -0.19
N ALA A 187 -6.56 -11.00 0.41
CA ALA A 187 -7.57 -11.80 -0.28
C ALA A 187 -8.29 -11.02 -1.39
N GLY A 188 -8.57 -9.73 -1.17
CA GLY A 188 -9.20 -8.85 -2.16
C GLY A 188 -8.28 -8.58 -3.35
N ASN A 189 -6.98 -8.36 -3.10
CA ASN A 189 -6.00 -8.15 -4.16
C ASN A 189 -5.83 -9.37 -5.08
N ILE A 190 -6.09 -10.58 -4.58
CA ILE A 190 -6.05 -11.81 -5.38
C ILE A 190 -7.45 -12.31 -5.81
N ALA A 191 -8.48 -11.48 -5.62
CA ALA A 191 -9.88 -11.78 -5.91
C ALA A 191 -10.38 -13.12 -5.32
N ALA A 192 -9.84 -13.56 -4.18
CA ALA A 192 -10.15 -14.85 -3.55
C ALA A 192 -11.46 -14.81 -2.73
N LEU A 193 -12.60 -14.66 -3.40
CA LEU A 193 -13.91 -14.44 -2.77
C LEU A 193 -14.32 -15.53 -1.79
N LYS A 194 -14.19 -16.81 -2.17
CA LYS A 194 -14.59 -17.95 -1.32
C LYS A 194 -13.79 -17.98 -0.02
N MET A 195 -12.47 -17.84 -0.13
CA MET A 195 -11.57 -17.84 1.01
C MET A 195 -11.79 -16.60 1.90
N GLY A 196 -11.97 -15.42 1.30
CA GLY A 196 -12.28 -14.22 2.07
C GLY A 196 -13.65 -14.27 2.78
N LYS A 197 -14.66 -14.98 2.24
CA LYS A 197 -15.91 -15.28 2.96
C LYS A 197 -15.65 -16.13 4.22
N SER A 198 -14.74 -17.10 4.15
CA SER A 198 -14.30 -17.86 5.34
C SER A 198 -13.57 -16.98 6.35
N PHE A 199 -12.75 -16.02 5.89
CA PHE A 199 -12.10 -15.05 6.78
C PHE A 199 -13.10 -14.08 7.42
N HIS A 200 -14.14 -13.67 6.71
CA HIS A 200 -15.23 -12.87 7.26
C HIS A 200 -15.97 -13.65 8.36
N ALA A 201 -16.30 -14.92 8.13
CA ALA A 201 -16.88 -15.76 9.17
C ALA A 201 -15.96 -15.89 10.40
N SER A 202 -14.65 -16.02 10.18
CA SER A 202 -13.65 -16.00 11.27
C SER A 202 -13.64 -14.66 12.02
N ALA A 203 -13.78 -13.52 11.33
CA ALA A 203 -13.88 -12.21 11.96
C ALA A 203 -15.09 -12.10 12.88
N VAL A 204 -16.26 -12.53 12.40
CA VAL A 204 -17.49 -12.54 13.19
C VAL A 204 -17.33 -13.44 14.42
N LYS A 205 -16.72 -14.63 14.26
CA LYS A 205 -16.48 -15.56 15.37
C LYS A 205 -15.54 -15.00 16.44
N ASN A 206 -14.44 -14.35 16.04
CA ASN A 206 -13.39 -13.91 16.98
C ASN A 206 -13.65 -12.52 17.57
N LEU A 207 -14.29 -11.61 16.83
CA LEU A 207 -14.53 -10.24 17.28
C LEU A 207 -15.96 -10.01 17.78
N GLY A 208 -16.90 -10.89 17.45
CA GLY A 208 -18.31 -10.68 17.68
C GLY A 208 -18.85 -9.59 16.77
N ASN A 209 -18.93 -8.36 17.29
CA ASN A 209 -19.42 -7.22 16.51
C ASN A 209 -18.31 -6.63 15.63
N ILE A 210 -18.55 -6.55 14.32
CA ILE A 210 -17.60 -5.97 13.37
C ILE A 210 -17.64 -4.44 13.50
N GLY A 211 -16.57 -3.88 14.07
CA GLY A 211 -16.37 -2.43 14.12
C GLY A 211 -16.05 -1.82 12.76
N VAL A 212 -16.19 -0.50 12.65
CA VAL A 212 -16.02 0.29 11.42
C VAL A 212 -14.67 0.03 10.73
N PHE A 213 -13.59 -0.13 11.51
CA PHE A 213 -12.25 -0.38 10.96
C PHE A 213 -12.19 -1.67 10.15
N VAL A 214 -12.67 -2.79 10.71
CA VAL A 214 -12.71 -4.09 10.03
C VAL A 214 -13.79 -4.09 8.94
N GLY A 215 -14.92 -3.43 9.18
CA GLY A 215 -16.01 -3.26 8.23
C GLY A 215 -15.58 -2.57 6.94
N ASN A 216 -14.80 -1.49 7.04
CA ASN A 216 -14.28 -0.78 5.87
C ASN A 216 -13.37 -1.68 5.02
N SER A 217 -12.52 -2.51 5.65
CA SER A 217 -11.71 -3.49 4.92
C SER A 217 -12.55 -4.57 4.25
N LEU A 218 -13.67 -4.99 4.85
CA LEU A 218 -14.61 -5.94 4.25
C LEU A 218 -15.35 -5.35 3.04
N ILE A 219 -15.80 -4.08 3.12
CA ILE A 219 -16.40 -3.36 1.98
C ILE A 219 -15.41 -3.36 0.81
N THR A 220 -14.16 -2.93 1.04
CA THR A 220 -13.13 -2.93 0.01
C THR A 220 -12.83 -4.34 -0.52
N PHE A 221 -12.75 -5.35 0.35
CA PHE A 221 -12.54 -6.74 -0.06
C PHE A 221 -13.63 -7.22 -1.01
N TYR A 222 -14.90 -7.10 -0.62
CA TYR A 222 -16.02 -7.53 -1.45
C TYR A 222 -16.08 -6.77 -2.77
N SER A 223 -15.84 -5.46 -2.75
CA SER A 223 -15.76 -4.65 -3.96
C SER A 223 -14.64 -5.07 -4.91
N LYS A 224 -13.45 -5.41 -4.40
CA LYS A 224 -12.34 -5.94 -5.22
C LYS A 224 -12.64 -7.32 -5.81
N CYS A 225 -13.47 -8.11 -5.15
CA CYS A 225 -13.98 -9.38 -5.67
C CYS A 225 -15.18 -9.23 -6.61
N GLY A 226 -15.63 -8.01 -6.90
CA GLY A 226 -16.82 -7.73 -7.73
C GLY A 226 -18.16 -8.03 -7.04
N SER A 227 -18.16 -8.35 -5.76
CA SER A 227 -19.34 -8.74 -4.96
C SER A 227 -19.99 -7.50 -4.33
N MET A 228 -20.56 -6.62 -5.16
CA MET A 228 -21.03 -5.31 -4.69
C MET A 228 -22.24 -5.40 -3.76
N GLU A 229 -23.08 -6.41 -3.90
CA GLU A 229 -24.22 -6.65 -3.03
C GLU A 229 -23.76 -6.94 -1.59
N GLU A 230 -22.76 -7.82 -1.41
CA GLU A 230 -22.16 -8.09 -0.10
C GLU A 230 -21.43 -6.87 0.46
N SER A 231 -20.76 -6.08 -0.40
CA SER A 231 -20.12 -4.83 0.00
C SER A 231 -21.13 -3.83 0.60
N LEU A 232 -22.25 -3.62 -0.08
CA LEU A 232 -23.36 -2.78 0.38
C LEU A 232 -24.00 -3.33 1.67
N LEU A 233 -24.17 -4.66 1.78
CA LEU A 233 -24.70 -5.28 3.00
C LEU A 233 -23.81 -5.05 4.21
N VAL A 234 -22.48 -5.11 4.05
CA VAL A 234 -21.53 -4.79 5.12
C VAL A 234 -21.67 -3.32 5.50
N PHE A 235 -21.67 -2.41 4.52
CA PHE A 235 -21.84 -0.98 4.73
C PHE A 235 -23.11 -0.66 5.53
N ASN A 236 -24.26 -1.19 5.11
CA ASN A 236 -25.55 -0.95 5.77
C ASN A 236 -25.59 -1.45 7.22
N LYS A 237 -24.87 -2.53 7.53
CA LYS A 237 -24.77 -3.09 8.89
C LYS A 237 -23.86 -2.28 9.83
N LEU A 238 -23.02 -1.39 9.32
CA LEU A 238 -22.18 -0.53 10.17
C LEU A 238 -23.03 0.52 10.88
N ARG A 239 -22.87 0.60 12.21
CA ARG A 239 -23.55 1.60 13.06
C ARG A 239 -22.96 3.00 12.85
N ASP A 240 -21.63 3.11 12.95
CA ASP A 240 -20.93 4.39 12.93
C ASP A 240 -20.18 4.59 11.61
N LYS A 241 -20.92 4.70 10.51
CA LYS A 241 -20.33 4.93 9.18
C LYS A 241 -19.52 6.23 9.21
N ASN A 242 -18.30 6.18 8.68
CA ASN A 242 -17.44 7.36 8.57
C ASN A 242 -17.06 7.60 7.12
N ILE A 243 -16.32 8.67 6.86
CA ILE A 243 -15.82 9.03 5.53
C ILE A 243 -15.09 7.87 4.82
N VAL A 244 -14.41 7.00 5.57
CA VAL A 244 -13.71 5.85 5.01
C VAL A 244 -14.70 4.76 4.56
N SER A 245 -15.81 4.57 5.28
CA SER A 245 -16.89 3.65 4.87
C SER A 245 -17.52 4.08 3.55
N TRP A 246 -17.86 5.37 3.42
CA TRP A 246 -18.43 5.94 2.19
C TRP A 246 -17.45 5.85 1.03
N ASN A 247 -16.20 6.26 1.26
CA ASN A 247 -15.16 6.19 0.23
C ASN A 247 -14.90 4.75 -0.24
N ALA A 248 -14.92 3.77 0.66
CA ALA A 248 -14.74 2.37 0.28
C ALA A 248 -15.85 1.90 -0.67
N LEU A 249 -17.10 2.28 -0.41
CA LEU A 249 -18.24 1.88 -1.22
C LEU A 249 -18.32 2.65 -2.56
N ILE A 250 -18.10 3.97 -2.54
CA ILE A 250 -18.05 4.82 -3.76
C ILE A 250 -16.97 4.32 -4.71
N ASN A 251 -15.75 4.12 -4.21
CA ASN A 251 -14.65 3.58 -5.02
C ASN A 251 -14.97 2.15 -5.52
N GLY A 252 -15.63 1.34 -4.68
CA GLY A 252 -16.06 0.00 -5.06
C GLY A 252 -17.02 0.00 -6.25
N TYR A 253 -18.07 0.82 -6.22
CA TYR A 253 -18.99 0.95 -7.35
C TYR A 253 -18.31 1.54 -8.59
N ALA A 254 -17.47 2.56 -8.42
CA ALA A 254 -16.72 3.17 -9.52
C ALA A 254 -15.81 2.16 -10.24
N GLN A 255 -15.06 1.35 -9.49
CA GLN A 255 -14.18 0.30 -10.02
C GLN A 255 -14.90 -0.84 -10.73
N ASN A 256 -16.16 -1.08 -10.36
CA ASN A 256 -16.99 -2.09 -10.99
C ASN A 256 -17.89 -1.52 -12.12
N GLY A 257 -17.62 -0.30 -12.59
CA GLY A 257 -18.36 0.32 -13.70
C GLY A 257 -19.80 0.75 -13.37
N ARG A 258 -20.17 0.74 -12.08
CA ARG A 258 -21.51 1.07 -11.58
C ARG A 258 -21.60 2.56 -11.24
N VAL A 259 -21.45 3.38 -12.27
CA VAL A 259 -21.19 4.82 -12.13
C VAL A 259 -22.35 5.58 -11.49
N LYS A 260 -23.59 5.22 -11.82
CA LYS A 260 -24.79 5.87 -11.26
C LYS A 260 -24.88 5.68 -9.75
N GLU A 261 -24.60 4.48 -9.28
CA GLU A 261 -24.57 4.14 -7.86
C GLU A 261 -23.43 4.86 -7.12
N ALA A 262 -22.24 4.94 -7.72
CA ALA A 262 -21.12 5.67 -7.14
C ALA A 262 -21.41 7.17 -6.96
N ILE A 263 -22.00 7.81 -7.98
CA ILE A 263 -22.40 9.23 -7.92
C ILE A 263 -23.57 9.42 -6.94
N GLY A 264 -24.57 8.53 -6.94
CA GLY A 264 -25.66 8.55 -5.98
C GLY A 264 -25.16 8.54 -4.53
N LEU A 265 -24.25 7.63 -4.21
CA LEU A 265 -23.63 7.54 -2.88
C LEU A 265 -22.83 8.80 -2.49
N TYR A 266 -22.22 9.48 -3.47
CA TYR A 266 -21.56 10.77 -3.20
C TYR A 266 -22.56 11.84 -2.76
N HIS A 267 -23.76 11.87 -3.35
CA HIS A 267 -24.82 12.78 -2.93
C HIS A 267 -25.41 12.37 -1.58
N ASP A 268 -25.72 11.08 -1.38
CA ASP A 268 -26.23 10.56 -0.10
C ASP A 268 -25.27 10.89 1.06
N MET A 269 -23.96 10.72 0.85
CA MET A 269 -22.91 11.09 1.82
C MET A 269 -23.01 12.56 2.26
N ARG A 270 -23.26 13.47 1.30
CA ARG A 270 -23.41 14.91 1.58
C ARG A 270 -24.72 15.22 2.29
N GLU A 271 -25.80 14.55 1.92
CA GLU A 271 -27.11 14.70 2.58
C GLU A 271 -27.08 14.23 4.04
N GLU A 272 -26.28 13.20 4.35
CA GLU A 272 -26.01 12.76 5.72
C GLU A 272 -25.02 13.67 6.47
N GLY A 273 -24.56 14.77 5.86
CA GLY A 273 -23.65 15.73 6.47
C GLY A 273 -22.20 15.26 6.59
N VAL A 274 -21.81 14.24 5.83
CA VAL A 274 -20.42 13.77 5.77
C VAL A 274 -19.69 14.52 4.65
N GLU A 275 -18.76 15.40 5.03
CA GLU A 275 -18.02 16.23 4.07
C GLU A 275 -17.08 15.38 3.19
N PRO A 276 -17.14 15.49 1.86
CA PRO A 276 -16.22 14.83 0.94
C PRO A 276 -14.76 15.25 1.16
N ASN A 277 -13.82 14.30 1.00
CA ASN A 277 -12.38 14.59 0.98
C ASN A 277 -11.76 14.23 -0.38
N GLY A 278 -10.44 14.40 -0.52
CA GLY A 278 -9.73 14.04 -1.76
C GLY A 278 -9.98 12.60 -2.20
N VAL A 279 -10.02 11.64 -1.26
CA VAL A 279 -10.30 10.23 -1.61
C VAL A 279 -11.74 10.05 -2.14
N THR A 280 -12.70 10.82 -1.63
CA THR A 280 -14.08 10.84 -2.16
C THR A 280 -14.10 11.37 -3.58
N LEU A 281 -13.47 12.52 -3.82
CA LEU A 281 -13.41 13.15 -5.14
C LEU A 281 -12.74 12.24 -6.17
N LEU A 282 -11.63 11.60 -5.80
CA LEU A 282 -10.94 10.66 -6.67
C LEU A 282 -11.87 9.52 -7.12
N GLY A 283 -12.67 8.98 -6.21
CA GLY A 283 -13.66 7.94 -6.54
C GLY A 283 -14.72 8.40 -7.53
N VAL A 284 -15.25 9.61 -7.35
CA VAL A 284 -16.24 10.21 -8.26
C VAL A 284 -15.63 10.50 -9.64
N LEU A 285 -14.44 11.08 -9.69
CA LEU A 285 -13.74 11.34 -10.95
C LEU A 285 -13.39 10.03 -11.68
N PHE A 286 -13.01 8.99 -10.94
CA PHE A 286 -12.78 7.67 -11.50
C PHE A 286 -14.05 7.06 -12.09
N ALA A 287 -15.21 7.25 -11.44
CA ALA A 287 -16.51 6.84 -11.98
C ALA A 287 -16.85 7.62 -13.27
N CYS A 288 -16.64 8.93 -13.28
CA CYS A 288 -16.85 9.77 -14.47
C CYS A 288 -15.95 9.32 -15.63
N ASN A 289 -14.68 9.01 -15.34
CA ASN A 289 -13.71 8.48 -16.31
C ASN A 289 -14.20 7.16 -16.95
N HIS A 290 -14.70 6.21 -16.15
CA HIS A 290 -15.19 4.92 -16.68
C HIS A 290 -16.44 5.05 -17.56
N ALA A 291 -17.29 6.04 -17.30
CA ALA A 291 -18.47 6.31 -18.11
C ALA A 291 -18.26 7.36 -19.22
N GLY A 292 -17.07 7.96 -19.33
CA GLY A 292 -16.82 9.06 -20.27
C GLY A 292 -17.65 10.33 -19.98
N LEU A 293 -18.07 10.55 -18.73
CA LEU A 293 -18.86 11.72 -18.32
C LEU A 293 -17.94 12.92 -18.10
N VAL A 294 -17.47 13.51 -19.21
CA VAL A 294 -16.49 14.62 -19.19
C VAL A 294 -17.04 15.85 -18.47
N ASP A 295 -18.29 16.22 -18.75
CA ASP A 295 -18.93 17.41 -18.17
C ASP A 295 -19.12 17.28 -16.66
N ASP A 296 -19.62 16.14 -16.19
CA ASP A 296 -19.77 15.85 -14.76
C ASP A 296 -18.41 15.82 -14.04
N GLY A 297 -17.41 15.19 -14.66
CA GLY A 297 -16.03 15.18 -14.14
C GLY A 297 -15.48 16.60 -13.94
N TYR A 298 -15.68 17.49 -14.92
CA TYR A 298 -15.32 18.89 -14.78
C TYR A 298 -16.14 19.62 -13.72
N ALA A 299 -17.44 19.33 -13.60
CA ALA A 299 -18.31 19.95 -12.60
C ALA A 299 -17.79 19.65 -11.17
N TYR A 300 -17.56 18.38 -10.84
CA TYR A 300 -17.04 17.97 -9.53
C TYR A 300 -15.63 18.50 -9.27
N PHE A 301 -14.75 18.43 -10.27
CA PHE A 301 -13.38 18.92 -10.16
C PHE A 301 -13.35 20.44 -9.91
N ASN A 302 -14.13 21.21 -10.67
CA ASN A 302 -14.20 22.66 -10.54
C ASN A 302 -14.90 23.11 -9.26
N GLU A 303 -15.97 22.44 -8.83
CA GLU A 303 -16.62 22.70 -7.55
C GLU A 303 -15.59 22.57 -6.41
N THR A 304 -14.82 21.48 -6.39
CA THR A 304 -13.78 21.26 -5.38
C THR A 304 -12.67 22.29 -5.49
N ARG A 305 -12.22 22.60 -6.73
CA ARG A 305 -11.18 23.61 -6.98
C ARG A 305 -11.55 24.99 -6.45
N LEU A 306 -12.83 25.36 -6.49
CA LEU A 306 -13.32 26.65 -6.02
C LEU A 306 -13.57 26.67 -4.50
N LYS A 307 -14.17 25.61 -3.94
CA LYS A 307 -14.57 25.58 -2.52
C LYS A 307 -13.42 25.19 -1.59
N SER A 308 -12.65 24.17 -1.98
CA SER A 308 -11.63 23.55 -1.14
C SER A 308 -10.38 23.17 -1.96
N PRO A 309 -9.64 24.14 -2.51
CA PRO A 309 -8.48 23.88 -3.37
C PRO A 309 -7.43 22.97 -2.74
N SER A 310 -7.28 23.01 -1.41
CA SER A 310 -6.33 22.19 -0.65
C SER A 310 -6.61 20.69 -0.70
N LEU A 311 -7.80 20.26 -1.13
CA LEU A 311 -8.13 18.84 -1.32
C LEU A 311 -7.57 18.26 -2.64
N LEU A 312 -7.20 19.12 -3.59
CA LEU A 312 -6.73 18.68 -4.90
C LEU A 312 -5.26 18.28 -4.88
N GLU A 313 -5.05 16.97 -4.82
CA GLU A 313 -3.75 16.34 -5.05
C GLU A 313 -3.49 16.04 -6.55
N PRO A 314 -2.22 15.81 -6.97
CA PRO A 314 -1.89 15.46 -8.35
C PRO A 314 -2.67 14.28 -8.95
N SER A 315 -3.12 13.34 -8.11
CA SER A 315 -3.96 12.21 -8.50
C SER A 315 -5.28 12.65 -9.17
N HIS A 316 -5.93 13.70 -8.68
CA HIS A 316 -7.18 14.21 -9.25
C HIS A 316 -6.95 14.82 -10.64
N TYR A 317 -5.87 15.58 -10.80
CA TYR A 317 -5.50 16.13 -12.10
C TYR A 317 -5.16 15.02 -13.10
N ALA A 318 -4.48 13.96 -12.65
CA ALA A 318 -4.20 12.79 -13.48
C ALA A 318 -5.49 12.07 -13.92
N CYS A 319 -6.49 11.96 -13.04
CA CYS A 319 -7.82 11.44 -13.42
C CYS A 319 -8.53 12.32 -14.45
N MET A 320 -8.42 13.65 -14.38
CA MET A 320 -8.97 14.54 -15.40
C MET A 320 -8.29 14.35 -16.76
N VAL A 321 -6.96 14.20 -16.77
CA VAL A 321 -6.21 13.88 -18.00
C VAL A 321 -6.64 12.52 -18.56
N ASP A 322 -6.86 11.51 -17.71
CA ASP A 322 -7.35 10.18 -18.13
C ASP A 322 -8.73 10.29 -18.78
N LEU A 323 -9.66 10.97 -18.10
CA LEU A 323 -11.02 11.19 -18.59
C LEU A 323 -11.03 11.86 -19.97
N LEU A 324 -10.23 12.91 -20.17
CA LEU A 324 -10.14 13.61 -21.45
C LEU A 324 -9.50 12.72 -22.53
N ALA A 325 -8.38 12.06 -22.20
CA ALA A 325 -7.66 11.22 -23.16
C ALA A 325 -8.48 10.00 -23.59
N ARG A 326 -9.16 9.32 -22.66
CA ARG A 326 -10.06 8.19 -22.95
C ARG A 326 -11.34 8.60 -23.67
N SER A 327 -11.78 9.84 -23.51
CA SER A 327 -12.92 10.38 -24.26
C SER A 327 -12.52 10.95 -25.62
N GLY A 328 -11.24 10.83 -26.03
CA GLY A 328 -10.73 11.33 -27.31
C GLY A 328 -10.57 12.85 -27.38
N GLN A 329 -10.73 13.57 -26.27
CA GLN A 329 -10.61 15.04 -26.20
C GLN A 329 -9.15 15.48 -26.04
N PHE A 330 -8.30 15.12 -27.01
CA PHE A 330 -6.84 15.29 -26.91
C PHE A 330 -6.40 16.75 -26.82
N ILE A 331 -7.04 17.66 -27.55
CA ILE A 331 -6.70 19.09 -27.51
C ILE A 331 -6.91 19.65 -26.11
N GLU A 332 -8.03 19.30 -25.47
CA GLU A 332 -8.32 19.72 -24.10
C GLU A 332 -7.41 19.01 -23.10
N ALA A 333 -7.06 17.73 -23.31
CA ALA A 333 -6.10 17.02 -22.47
C ALA A 333 -4.72 17.69 -22.48
N GLU A 334 -4.21 18.08 -23.67
CA GLU A 334 -2.95 18.80 -23.81
C GLU A 334 -3.00 20.18 -23.15
N ARG A 335 -4.08 20.94 -23.38
CA ARG A 335 -4.31 22.22 -22.72
C ARG A 335 -4.36 22.06 -21.21
N PHE A 336 -5.01 21.01 -20.70
CA PHE A 336 -5.10 20.75 -19.26
C PHE A 336 -3.72 20.46 -18.66
N ILE A 337 -2.90 19.64 -19.31
CA ILE A 337 -1.52 19.35 -18.88
C ILE A 337 -0.66 20.62 -18.87
N GLN A 338 -0.79 21.48 -19.89
CA GLN A 338 -0.04 22.75 -19.97
C GLN A 338 -0.40 23.74 -18.86
N ASN A 339 -1.63 23.65 -18.32
CA ASN A 339 -2.12 24.54 -17.26
C ASN A 339 -2.03 23.91 -15.86
N LEU A 340 -1.28 22.83 -15.69
CA LEU A 340 -1.07 22.23 -14.37
C LEU A 340 -0.32 23.21 -13.44
N PRO A 341 -0.67 23.23 -12.14
CA PRO A 341 0.03 24.08 -11.16
C PRO A 341 1.39 23.52 -10.72
N PHE A 342 1.83 22.41 -11.32
CA PHE A 342 3.08 21.71 -11.04
C PHE A 342 3.55 20.97 -12.29
N ASP A 343 4.82 20.55 -12.29
CA ASP A 343 5.38 19.77 -13.39
C ASP A 343 4.74 18.36 -13.47
N PRO A 344 4.22 17.96 -14.63
CA PRO A 344 3.57 16.66 -14.78
C PRO A 344 4.58 15.51 -14.62
N GLY A 345 4.38 14.71 -13.59
CA GLY A 345 5.11 13.46 -13.39
C GLY A 345 4.77 12.40 -14.46
N ILE A 346 5.51 11.29 -14.44
CA ILE A 346 5.40 10.19 -15.42
C ILE A 346 3.95 9.66 -15.55
N GLY A 347 3.20 9.61 -14.45
CA GLY A 347 1.82 9.11 -14.44
C GLY A 347 0.90 9.84 -15.42
N PHE A 348 1.03 11.17 -15.54
CA PHE A 348 0.21 11.98 -16.46
C PHE A 348 0.43 11.57 -17.91
N TRP A 349 1.69 11.39 -18.30
CA TRP A 349 2.06 11.00 -19.65
C TRP A 349 1.70 9.54 -19.96
N LYS A 350 1.79 8.63 -18.97
CA LYS A 350 1.30 7.25 -19.12
C LYS A 350 -0.20 7.21 -19.36
N THR A 351 -0.95 7.97 -18.59
CA THR A 351 -2.40 8.13 -18.74
C THR A 351 -2.75 8.67 -20.13
N LEU A 352 -2.09 9.74 -20.58
CA LEU A 352 -2.29 10.31 -21.91
C LEU A 352 -1.96 9.29 -23.02
N LEU A 353 -0.84 8.57 -22.88
CA LEU A 353 -0.42 7.51 -23.81
C LEU A 353 -1.47 6.40 -23.89
N GLY A 354 -2.05 5.98 -22.76
CA GLY A 354 -3.13 5.00 -22.72
C GLY A 354 -4.35 5.45 -23.53
N GLY A 355 -4.83 6.68 -23.34
CA GLY A 355 -5.92 7.23 -24.15
C GLY A 355 -5.58 7.35 -25.64
N CYS A 356 -4.33 7.70 -25.97
CA CYS A 356 -3.85 7.75 -27.36
C CYS A 356 -3.86 6.37 -28.02
N GLN A 357 -3.54 5.29 -27.27
CA GLN A 357 -3.61 3.92 -27.77
C GLN A 357 -5.05 3.52 -28.11
N ILE A 358 -6.02 3.90 -27.27
CA ILE A 358 -7.45 3.59 -27.48
C ILE A 358 -7.97 4.23 -28.77
N HIS A 359 -7.64 5.51 -29.02
CA HIS A 359 -8.13 6.25 -30.20
C HIS A 359 -7.13 6.32 -31.35
N LEU A 360 -6.05 5.54 -31.30
CA LEU A 360 -5.00 5.50 -32.33
C LEU A 360 -4.38 6.87 -32.66
N ASN A 361 -4.29 7.78 -31.67
CA ASN A 361 -3.64 9.08 -31.82
C ASN A 361 -2.11 8.92 -31.71
N MET A 362 -1.49 8.55 -32.84
CA MET A 362 -0.10 8.13 -32.87
C MET A 362 0.92 9.23 -32.62
N GLU A 363 0.62 10.46 -33.06
CA GLU A 363 1.53 11.59 -32.90
C GLU A 363 1.65 11.98 -31.43
N LEU A 364 0.51 12.16 -30.77
CA LEU A 364 0.47 12.50 -29.35
C LEU A 364 0.98 11.35 -28.47
N GLY A 365 0.69 10.10 -28.86
CA GLY A 365 1.25 8.91 -28.22
C GLY A 365 2.79 8.88 -28.28
N GLU A 366 3.39 9.21 -29.42
CA GLU A 366 4.86 9.26 -29.53
C GLU A 366 5.46 10.41 -28.70
N PHE A 367 4.78 11.55 -28.63
CA PHE A 367 5.19 12.66 -27.77
C PHE A 367 5.15 12.27 -26.28
N ALA A 368 4.04 11.68 -25.82
CA ALA A 368 3.89 11.21 -24.45
C ALA A 368 4.97 10.16 -24.11
N ALA A 369 5.24 9.21 -25.02
CA ALA A 369 6.30 8.23 -24.89
C ALA A 369 7.69 8.86 -24.67
N LYS A 370 8.04 9.88 -25.46
CA LYS A 370 9.31 10.62 -25.31
C LYS A 370 9.41 11.32 -23.95
N LYS A 371 8.32 11.94 -23.48
CA LYS A 371 8.27 12.59 -22.16
C LYS A 371 8.47 11.60 -21.03
N ILE A 372 7.84 10.43 -21.11
CA ILE A 372 8.00 9.35 -20.15
C ILE A 372 9.46 8.90 -20.05
N LEU A 373 10.10 8.58 -21.19
CA LEU A 373 11.48 8.10 -21.24
C LEU A 373 12.50 9.15 -20.75
N ALA A 374 12.18 10.44 -20.94
CA ALA A 374 13.00 11.52 -20.43
C ALA A 374 12.93 11.67 -18.90
N LEU A 375 11.76 11.39 -18.31
CA LEU A 375 11.54 11.49 -16.85
C LEU A 375 12.08 10.27 -16.09
N ASP A 376 11.90 9.06 -16.61
CA ASP A 376 12.50 7.85 -16.03
C ASP A 376 13.03 6.91 -17.13
N PRO A 377 14.35 6.96 -17.40
CA PRO A 377 15.00 6.11 -18.38
C PRO A 377 15.07 4.62 -18.02
N ARG A 378 14.64 4.22 -16.81
CA ARG A 378 14.73 2.84 -16.30
C ARG A 378 13.38 2.22 -15.95
N ASP A 379 12.28 2.97 -16.06
CA ASP A 379 10.95 2.42 -15.78
C ASP A 379 10.53 1.38 -16.83
N VAL A 380 10.51 0.12 -16.42
CA VAL A 380 10.14 -1.02 -17.28
C VAL A 380 8.72 -0.87 -17.81
N SER A 381 7.78 -0.39 -16.97
CA SER A 381 6.37 -0.29 -17.35
C SER A 381 6.15 0.73 -18.48
N SER A 382 6.90 1.83 -18.45
CA SER A 382 6.96 2.82 -19.51
C SER A 382 7.43 2.23 -20.83
N TYR A 383 8.55 1.50 -20.81
CA TYR A 383 9.07 0.82 -22.00
C TYR A 383 8.06 -0.17 -22.60
N VAL A 384 7.36 -0.93 -21.76
CA VAL A 384 6.29 -1.85 -22.21
C VAL A 384 5.13 -1.09 -22.84
N MET A 385 4.65 0.00 -22.22
CA MET A 385 3.56 0.82 -22.78
C MET A 385 3.92 1.41 -24.14
N VAL A 386 5.14 1.95 -24.29
CA VAL A 386 5.61 2.51 -25.56
C VAL A 386 5.78 1.41 -26.61
N SER A 387 6.30 0.24 -26.23
CA SER A 387 6.39 -0.93 -27.13
C SER A 387 5.00 -1.35 -27.64
N ASN A 388 4.01 -1.42 -26.76
CA ASN A 388 2.63 -1.75 -27.11
C ASN A 388 2.01 -0.70 -28.02
N ALA A 389 2.28 0.60 -27.80
CA ALA A 389 1.79 1.67 -28.66
C ALA A 389 2.34 1.52 -30.10
N HIS A 390 3.64 1.24 -30.25
CA HIS A 390 4.22 1.00 -31.57
C HIS A 390 3.74 -0.31 -32.21
N SER A 391 3.47 -1.34 -31.40
CA SER A 391 2.88 -2.60 -31.89
C SER A 391 1.47 -2.39 -32.42
N ALA A 392 0.62 -1.60 -31.73
CA ALA A 392 -0.73 -1.27 -32.16
C ALA A 392 -0.75 -0.47 -33.48
N ALA A 393 0.32 0.27 -33.75
CA ALA A 393 0.51 1.02 -34.99
C ALA A 393 1.32 0.27 -36.06
N GLU A 394 1.55 -1.03 -35.88
CA GLU A 394 2.28 -1.91 -36.80
C GLU A 394 3.72 -1.44 -37.12
N ARG A 395 4.33 -0.62 -36.26
CA ARG A 395 5.71 -0.11 -36.42
C ARG A 395 6.72 -1.07 -35.80
N TRP A 396 6.86 -2.25 -36.39
CA TRP A 396 7.70 -3.34 -35.86
C TRP A 396 9.18 -2.97 -35.68
N ASP A 397 9.70 -2.07 -36.51
CA ASP A 397 11.07 -1.58 -36.39
C ASP A 397 11.30 -0.88 -35.04
N ARG A 398 10.36 -0.01 -34.63
CA ARG A 398 10.41 0.70 -33.35
C ARG A 398 10.23 -0.25 -32.17
N VAL A 399 9.33 -1.23 -32.30
CA VAL A 399 9.12 -2.29 -31.29
C VAL A 399 10.43 -3.06 -31.07
N SER A 400 11.13 -3.41 -32.15
CA SER A 400 12.43 -4.09 -32.10
C SER A 400 13.48 -3.26 -31.37
N THR A 401 13.62 -1.97 -31.71
CA THR A 401 14.54 -1.05 -31.04
C THR A 401 14.28 -0.97 -29.54
N ILE A 402 13.00 -0.79 -29.15
CA ILE A 402 12.59 -0.69 -27.75
C ILE A 402 12.90 -1.97 -26.97
N ARG A 403 12.58 -3.14 -27.54
CA ARG A 403 12.86 -4.43 -26.89
C ARG A 403 14.36 -4.69 -26.76
N GLN A 404 15.16 -4.24 -27.72
CA GLN A 404 16.61 -4.32 -27.67
C GLN A 404 17.17 -3.43 -26.55
N GLU A 405 16.72 -2.19 -26.42
CA GLU A 405 17.10 -1.29 -25.31
C GLU A 405 16.76 -1.88 -23.94
N MET A 406 15.56 -2.47 -23.80
CA MET A 406 15.15 -3.14 -22.56
C MET A 406 16.11 -4.29 -22.20
N LYS A 407 16.55 -5.06 -23.20
CA LYS A 407 17.49 -6.17 -23.03
C LYS A 407 18.87 -5.68 -22.64
N GLU A 408 19.38 -4.65 -23.28
CA GLU A 408 20.67 -4.02 -22.98
C GLU A 408 20.71 -3.45 -21.56
N LYS A 409 19.61 -2.83 -21.13
CA LYS A 409 19.44 -2.31 -19.77
C LYS A 409 19.12 -3.39 -18.72
N LYS A 410 19.10 -4.68 -19.12
CA LYS A 410 18.78 -5.84 -18.26
C LYS A 410 17.46 -5.69 -17.50
N MET A 411 16.47 -5.07 -18.14
CA MET A 411 15.14 -4.88 -17.55
C MET A 411 14.43 -6.23 -17.44
N LYS A 412 13.83 -6.50 -16.27
CA LYS A 412 12.98 -7.67 -16.05
C LYS A 412 11.52 -7.25 -16.20
N THR A 413 10.83 -7.81 -17.19
CA THR A 413 9.38 -7.68 -17.31
C THR A 413 8.73 -8.73 -16.43
N VAL A 414 7.76 -8.32 -15.60
CA VAL A 414 6.88 -9.26 -14.90
C VAL A 414 5.76 -9.61 -15.88
N PRO A 415 5.61 -10.88 -16.30
CA PRO A 415 4.50 -11.26 -17.16
C PRO A 415 3.18 -11.01 -16.43
N GLY A 416 2.18 -10.50 -17.16
CA GLY A 416 0.82 -10.40 -16.64
C GLY A 416 0.27 -11.80 -16.39
N CYS A 417 -0.28 -12.03 -15.20
CA CYS A 417 -0.85 -13.32 -14.82
C CYS A 417 -2.30 -13.14 -14.36
N SER A 418 -3.16 -14.08 -14.71
CA SER A 418 -4.49 -14.25 -14.14
C SER A 418 -4.62 -15.69 -13.63
N TRP A 419 -5.52 -15.95 -12.70
CA TRP A 419 -5.77 -17.31 -12.23
C TRP A 419 -7.25 -17.52 -11.95
N ILE A 420 -7.67 -18.78 -12.04
CA ILE A 420 -9.00 -19.22 -11.65
C ILE A 420 -8.89 -20.41 -10.71
N GLU A 421 -9.83 -20.52 -9.78
CA GLU A 421 -9.93 -21.67 -8.87
C GLU A 421 -11.09 -22.56 -9.35
N VAL A 422 -10.79 -23.79 -9.76
CA VAL A 422 -11.79 -24.80 -10.17
C VAL A 422 -11.71 -25.96 -9.20
N GLY A 423 -12.74 -26.14 -8.37
CA GLY A 423 -12.70 -27.11 -7.27
C GLY A 423 -11.70 -26.66 -6.19
N CYS A 424 -10.66 -27.46 -5.98
CA CYS A 424 -9.53 -27.16 -5.09
C CYS A 424 -8.23 -26.83 -5.86
N ASP A 425 -8.29 -26.75 -7.19
CA ASP A 425 -7.13 -26.55 -8.04
C ASP A 425 -7.08 -25.10 -8.57
N ILE A 426 -5.90 -24.48 -8.44
CA ILE A 426 -5.64 -23.14 -8.98
C ILE A 426 -5.00 -23.28 -10.36
N HIS A 427 -5.67 -22.74 -11.38
CA HIS A 427 -5.17 -22.67 -12.74
C HIS A 427 -4.64 -21.26 -13.00
N VAL A 428 -3.32 -21.14 -13.21
CA VAL A 428 -2.65 -19.88 -13.52
C VAL A 428 -2.47 -19.76 -15.03
N PHE A 429 -2.78 -18.58 -15.58
CA PHE A 429 -2.57 -18.19 -16.96
C PHE A 429 -1.61 -17.00 -16.99
N ALA A 430 -0.41 -17.20 -17.51
CA ALA A 430 0.54 -16.12 -17.75
C ALA A 430 0.45 -15.63 -19.21
N ASN A 431 0.74 -14.36 -19.45
CA ASN A 431 0.81 -13.80 -20.80
C ASN A 431 1.89 -14.53 -21.61
N GLY A 432 1.50 -15.13 -22.74
CA GLY A 432 2.36 -15.99 -23.56
C GLY A 432 2.44 -17.46 -23.11
N ASP A 433 1.67 -17.87 -22.11
CA ASP A 433 1.64 -19.26 -21.64
C ASP A 433 0.98 -20.17 -22.67
N ARG A 434 1.66 -21.28 -22.99
CA ARG A 434 1.16 -22.37 -23.86
C ARG A 434 0.84 -23.64 -23.06
N ARG A 435 0.93 -23.59 -21.72
CA ARG A 435 0.86 -24.76 -20.83
C ARG A 435 -0.55 -25.16 -20.41
N SER A 436 -1.61 -24.49 -20.88
CA SER A 436 -2.97 -24.95 -20.60
C SER A 436 -3.17 -26.35 -21.19
N GLY A 437 -3.60 -27.33 -20.38
CA GLY A 437 -3.85 -28.70 -20.84
C GLY A 437 -5.02 -28.84 -21.84
N ARG A 438 -5.72 -27.74 -22.15
CA ARG A 438 -6.85 -27.69 -23.11
C ARG A 438 -6.86 -26.39 -23.95
N PRO A 439 -5.80 -26.11 -24.74
CA PRO A 439 -5.62 -24.82 -25.39
C PRO A 439 -6.65 -24.57 -26.50
N ASP A 440 -7.21 -25.62 -27.10
CA ASP A 440 -8.17 -25.50 -28.20
C ASP A 440 -9.60 -25.25 -27.71
N GLU A 441 -10.02 -25.86 -26.59
CA GLU A 441 -11.30 -25.57 -25.93
C GLU A 441 -11.36 -24.11 -25.46
N ILE A 442 -10.28 -23.62 -24.82
CA ILE A 442 -10.19 -22.24 -24.36
C ILE A 442 -10.26 -21.27 -25.55
N ARG A 443 -9.55 -21.56 -26.65
CA ARG A 443 -9.61 -20.72 -27.86
C ARG A 443 -10.98 -20.73 -28.51
N ALA A 444 -11.69 -21.86 -28.51
CA ALA A 444 -13.05 -21.95 -29.03
C ALA A 444 -14.02 -21.09 -28.20
N VAL A 445 -13.94 -21.16 -26.87
CA VAL A 445 -14.76 -20.34 -25.96
C VAL A 445 -14.42 -18.86 -26.07
N LEU A 446 -13.12 -18.50 -26.13
CA LEU A 446 -12.70 -17.11 -26.33
C LEU A 446 -13.23 -16.54 -27.64
N ARG A 447 -13.19 -17.34 -28.72
CA ARG A 447 -13.74 -16.92 -30.01
C ARG A 447 -15.26 -16.73 -29.95
N TYR A 448 -15.98 -17.67 -29.32
CA TYR A 448 -17.41 -17.53 -29.06
C TYR A 448 -17.76 -16.26 -28.27
N LEU A 449 -17.03 -15.97 -27.19
CA LEU A 449 -17.22 -14.77 -26.38
C LEU A 449 -16.90 -13.50 -27.18
N TYR A 450 -15.82 -13.51 -27.96
CA TYR A 450 -15.43 -12.39 -28.82
C TYR A 450 -16.51 -12.07 -29.86
N ASP A 451 -17.05 -13.10 -30.51
CA ASP A 451 -18.12 -12.97 -31.50
C ASP A 451 -19.41 -12.44 -30.85
N HIS A 452 -19.78 -12.93 -29.66
CA HIS A 452 -20.95 -12.44 -28.91
C HIS A 452 -20.79 -10.99 -28.43
N VAL A 453 -19.59 -10.60 -27.99
CA VAL A 453 -19.31 -9.21 -27.57
C VAL A 453 -19.32 -8.27 -28.77
N ALA A 454 -18.83 -8.70 -29.94
CA ALA A 454 -18.89 -7.94 -31.17
C ALA A 454 -20.33 -7.71 -31.68
N GLU A 455 -21.21 -8.71 -31.54
CA GLU A 455 -22.65 -8.57 -31.83
C GLU A 455 -23.36 -7.62 -30.84
N TYR A 456 -22.98 -7.63 -29.56
CA TYR A 456 -23.53 -6.69 -28.57
C TYR A 456 -23.02 -5.25 -28.75
N ALA A 457 -21.76 -5.07 -29.13
CA ALA A 457 -21.16 -3.76 -29.39
C ALA A 457 -21.66 -3.11 -30.70
N SER A 458 -22.23 -3.89 -31.61
CA SER A 458 -22.88 -3.38 -32.83
C SER A 458 -24.36 -3.04 -32.64
N SER A 459 -25.00 -3.55 -31.58
CA SER A 459 -26.42 -3.28 -31.24
C SER A 459 -26.61 -2.25 -30.11
N SER A 460 -25.56 -1.94 -29.36
CA SER A 460 -25.55 -0.91 -28.33
C SER A 460 -24.47 0.12 -28.62
N SER A 461 -24.76 1.41 -28.47
CA SER A 461 -23.81 2.52 -28.63
C SER A 461 -22.70 2.55 -27.56
N PHE A 462 -22.46 1.43 -26.88
CA PHE A 462 -21.38 1.23 -25.92
C PHE A 462 -20.22 0.53 -26.61
N ARG A 463 -19.21 1.30 -27.04
CA ARG A 463 -17.88 0.76 -27.28
C ARG A 463 -17.25 0.47 -25.93
N PHE A 464 -17.07 -0.80 -25.60
CA PHE A 464 -16.12 -1.19 -24.55
C PHE A 464 -14.74 -0.65 -24.94
N CYS A 465 -14.21 0.26 -24.11
CA CYS A 465 -12.85 0.81 -24.22
C CYS A 465 -11.89 0.02 -23.33
#